data_AF-A0A180FZA6-F1
#
_entry.id   AF-A0A180FZA6-F1
#
_cell.length_a   1.000
_cell.length_b   1.000
_cell.length_c   1.000
_cell.angle_alpha   90.00
_cell.angle_beta   90.00
_cell.angle_gamma   90.00
#
_symmetry.space_group_name_H-M   'P 1'
#
loop_
_entity.id
_entity.type
_entity.pdbx_description
1 polymer ?
#
loop_
_entity_poly.entity_id
_entity_poly.type
_entity_poly.pdbx_seq_one_letter_code
_entity_poly.pdbx_strand_id
1 'polypeptide(L)'
;MINTWLRIHKVLPSGSANFPPVPLQPQVWIDQGFNTRPTFFGCNASSTQGNGGYPLVVYLPNSPLSVSATNPSTFKLQYSDKDRDLFLRSVTNSTERPLFGPKKIVDGNWSTCLSCALIDRSRNRMNVTRSPVCEVCFERYCYHDGVLQPTRQ
;
A
#
# COMPACT_ATOMS: atom_id res chain seq x y z
N MET A 1 6.44 5.81 -2.72
CA MET A 1 6.90 4.47 -2.30
C MET A 1 8.34 4.21 -2.71
N ILE A 2 8.68 3.99 -4.00
CA ILE A 2 10.08 3.70 -4.43
C ILE A 2 11.08 4.76 -3.94
N ASN A 3 10.84 6.04 -4.26
CA ASN A 3 11.73 7.14 -3.83
C ASN A 3 11.81 7.28 -2.30
N THR A 4 10.75 6.94 -1.57
CA THR A 4 10.75 6.92 -0.10
C THR A 4 11.69 5.86 0.42
N TRP A 5 11.62 4.64 -0.15
CA TRP A 5 12.52 3.54 0.19
C TRP A 5 13.97 3.90 -0.14
N LEU A 6 14.24 4.46 -1.33
CA LEU A 6 15.58 4.88 -1.76
C LEU A 6 16.14 5.95 -0.81
N ARG A 7 15.35 6.96 -0.43
CA ARG A 7 15.79 7.99 0.52
C ARG A 7 16.23 7.36 1.85
N ILE A 8 15.45 6.43 2.39
CA ILE A 8 15.75 5.80 3.68
C ILE A 8 17.03 4.95 3.62
N HIS A 9 17.27 4.23 2.52
CA HIS A 9 18.38 3.27 2.43
C HIS A 9 19.64 3.78 1.71
N LYS A 10 19.55 4.88 0.96
CA LYS A 10 20.66 5.42 0.16
C LYS A 10 21.08 6.83 0.54
N VAL A 11 20.21 7.59 1.21
CA VAL A 11 20.47 9.01 1.53
C VAL A 11 20.57 9.23 3.03
N LEU A 12 19.68 8.65 3.83
CA LEU A 12 19.72 8.82 5.28
C LEU A 12 20.84 7.99 5.93
N PRO A 13 21.44 8.47 7.04
CA PRO A 13 22.36 7.66 7.84
C PRO A 13 21.71 6.35 8.31
N SER A 14 22.49 5.28 8.39
CA SER A 14 22.05 3.98 8.88
C SER A 14 21.39 4.09 10.26
N GLY A 15 20.23 3.45 10.43
CA GLY A 15 19.47 3.47 11.69
C GLY A 15 18.56 4.69 11.89
N SER A 16 18.54 5.66 10.97
CA SER A 16 17.66 6.84 11.09
C SER A 16 16.17 6.50 10.97
N ALA A 17 15.83 5.55 10.11
CA ALA A 17 14.47 5.06 9.91
C ALA A 17 14.51 3.67 9.25
N ASN A 18 13.46 2.88 9.47
CA ASN A 18 13.26 1.59 8.81
C ASN A 18 12.05 1.67 7.89
N PHE A 19 12.11 0.97 6.75
CA PHE A 19 11.03 0.93 5.78
C PHE A 19 10.92 -0.48 5.20
N PRO A 20 9.70 -0.99 4.95
CA PRO A 20 9.54 -2.33 4.40
C PRO A 20 10.15 -2.45 2.99
N PRO A 21 10.55 -3.67 2.56
CA PRO A 21 10.95 -3.89 1.18
C PRO A 21 9.85 -3.47 0.20
N VAL A 22 10.27 -2.89 -0.94
CA VAL A 22 9.38 -2.53 -2.04
C VAL A 22 10.05 -2.87 -3.37
N PRO A 23 9.30 -3.23 -4.42
CA PRO A 23 9.89 -3.39 -5.74
C PRO A 23 10.43 -2.05 -6.26
N LEU A 24 11.67 -2.01 -6.72
CA LEU A 24 12.28 -0.79 -7.30
C LEU A 24 12.03 -0.64 -8.79
N GLN A 25 11.55 -1.70 -9.47
CA GLN A 25 11.23 -1.68 -10.89
C GLN A 25 9.77 -1.27 -11.08
N PRO A 26 9.47 -0.15 -11.77
CA PRO A 26 8.11 0.31 -12.00
C PRO A 26 7.24 -0.72 -12.72
N GLN A 27 7.83 -1.53 -13.61
CA GLN A 27 7.10 -2.56 -14.34
C GLN A 27 6.46 -3.60 -13.39
N VAL A 28 7.15 -3.97 -12.30
CA VAL A 28 6.60 -4.89 -11.29
C VAL A 28 5.34 -4.30 -10.64
N TRP A 29 5.26 -2.98 -10.46
CA TRP A 29 4.06 -2.34 -9.89
C TRP A 29 2.86 -2.43 -10.83
N ILE A 30 3.10 -2.36 -12.14
CA ILE A 30 2.07 -2.49 -13.17
C ILE A 30 1.63 -3.94 -13.27
N ASP A 31 2.58 -4.88 -13.42
CA ASP A 31 2.32 -6.30 -13.63
C ASP A 31 1.61 -6.92 -12.42
N GLN A 32 2.05 -6.54 -11.22
CA GLN A 32 1.43 -6.99 -9.98
C GLN A 32 0.16 -6.20 -9.65
N GLY A 33 -0.19 -5.15 -10.40
CA GLY A 33 -1.41 -4.36 -10.19
C GLY A 33 -1.40 -3.45 -8.96
N PHE A 34 -0.25 -3.11 -8.39
CA PHE A 34 -0.13 -2.21 -7.23
C PHE A 34 -0.63 -0.78 -7.53
N ASN A 35 -0.70 -0.40 -8.80
CA ASN A 35 -1.30 0.87 -9.26
C ASN A 35 -2.83 0.84 -9.38
N THR A 36 -3.48 -0.31 -9.17
CA THR A 36 -4.92 -0.48 -9.37
C THR A 36 -5.68 -1.05 -8.19
N ARG A 37 -4.98 -1.51 -7.14
CA ARG A 37 -5.58 -2.03 -5.91
C ARG A 37 -4.76 -1.64 -4.68
N PRO A 38 -5.35 -1.65 -3.47
CA PRO A 38 -4.61 -1.55 -2.22
C PRO A 38 -3.56 -2.65 -2.09
N THR A 39 -2.43 -2.34 -1.49
CA THR A 39 -1.35 -3.32 -1.25
C THR A 39 -0.71 -3.07 0.11
N PHE A 40 -0.43 -4.13 0.85
CA PHE A 40 0.26 -4.08 2.13
C PHE A 40 1.73 -4.41 1.93
N PHE A 41 2.63 -3.53 2.38
CA PHE A 41 4.08 -3.74 2.33
C PHE A 41 4.62 -3.97 3.73
N GLY A 42 5.55 -4.93 3.86
CA GLY A 42 6.15 -5.30 5.13
C GLY A 42 5.27 -6.20 5.99
N CYS A 43 4.54 -7.12 5.38
CA CYS A 43 3.64 -7.99 6.13
C CYS A 43 4.35 -8.91 7.12
N ASN A 44 5.58 -9.31 6.84
CA ASN A 44 6.32 -10.24 7.68
C ASN A 44 7.25 -9.46 8.60
N ALA A 45 6.82 -9.24 9.84
CA ALA A 45 7.64 -8.60 10.85
C ALA A 45 8.92 -9.40 11.13
N SER A 46 10.08 -8.76 11.03
CA SER A 46 11.39 -9.39 11.29
C SER A 46 11.80 -9.37 12.77
N SER A 47 11.00 -8.72 13.61
CA SER A 47 11.17 -8.61 15.05
C SER A 47 9.80 -8.49 15.71
N THR A 48 9.74 -8.61 17.03
CA THR A 48 8.56 -8.33 17.86
C THR A 48 8.70 -6.99 18.60
N GLN A 49 9.86 -6.32 18.45
CA GLN A 49 10.14 -5.04 19.08
C GLN A 49 9.64 -3.88 18.23
N GLY A 50 9.11 -2.83 18.89
CA GLY A 50 8.66 -1.60 18.24
C GLY A 50 7.61 -1.85 17.14
N ASN A 51 7.99 -1.58 15.88
CA ASN A 51 7.14 -1.80 14.71
C ASN A 51 7.38 -3.18 14.06
N GLY A 52 8.16 -4.07 14.67
CA GLY A 52 8.50 -5.37 14.11
C GLY A 52 9.54 -5.31 12.99
N GLY A 53 10.58 -4.50 13.23
CA GLY A 53 11.66 -4.18 12.27
C GLY A 53 11.35 -2.92 11.45
N TYR A 54 10.22 -2.86 10.77
CA TYR A 54 9.75 -1.74 9.94
C TYR A 54 8.22 -1.60 10.03
N PRO A 55 7.62 -0.45 9.67
CA PRO A 55 6.17 -0.31 9.69
C PRO A 55 5.47 -1.19 8.65
N LEU A 56 4.22 -1.58 8.91
CA LEU A 56 3.31 -2.08 7.88
C LEU A 56 2.79 -0.86 7.10
N VAL A 57 2.96 -0.86 5.78
CA VAL A 57 2.50 0.25 4.93
C VAL A 57 1.31 -0.21 4.11
N VAL A 58 0.15 0.38 4.36
CA VAL A 58 -1.03 0.23 3.50
C VAL A 58 -0.95 1.26 2.38
N TYR A 59 -0.63 0.80 1.18
CA TYR A 59 -0.55 1.64 -0.01
C TYR A 59 -1.91 1.67 -0.72
N LEU A 60 -2.49 2.86 -0.84
CA LEU A 60 -3.70 3.13 -1.62
C LEU A 60 -3.30 3.92 -2.87
N PRO A 61 -3.38 3.33 -4.07
CA PRO A 61 -2.99 4.04 -5.29
C PRO A 61 -4.07 5.05 -5.68
N ASN A 62 -3.62 6.22 -6.15
CA ASN A 62 -4.48 7.06 -6.99
C ASN A 62 -4.59 6.41 -8.37
N SER A 63 -5.61 5.57 -8.53
CA SER A 63 -5.72 4.64 -9.65
C SER A 63 -6.38 5.28 -10.88
N PRO A 64 -6.02 4.86 -12.12
CA PRO A 64 -6.80 5.20 -13.31
C PRO A 64 -8.23 4.64 -13.30
N LEU A 65 -8.56 3.73 -12.37
CA LEU A 65 -9.91 3.19 -12.21
C LEU A 65 -10.81 4.06 -11.33
N SER A 66 -10.29 5.19 -10.83
CA SER A 66 -11.04 6.07 -9.96
C SER A 66 -12.20 6.75 -10.69
N VAL A 67 -13.24 7.12 -9.95
CA VAL A 67 -14.49 7.69 -10.53
C VAL A 67 -14.24 8.99 -11.31
N SER A 68 -13.20 9.74 -10.96
CA SER A 68 -12.78 10.92 -11.70
C SER A 68 -11.27 10.96 -11.85
N ALA A 69 -10.80 11.39 -13.02
CA ALA A 69 -9.39 11.66 -13.23
C ALA A 69 -8.94 12.85 -12.38
N THR A 70 -7.84 12.66 -11.64
CA THR A 70 -7.20 13.71 -10.83
C THR A 70 -5.77 13.97 -11.36
N ASN A 71 -5.65 14.14 -12.68
CA ASN A 71 -4.39 14.42 -13.38
C ASN A 71 -4.27 15.90 -13.87
N PRO A 72 -4.71 16.93 -13.12
CA PRO A 72 -4.46 18.31 -13.52
C PRO A 72 -2.97 18.64 -13.41
N SER A 73 -2.53 19.69 -14.11
CA SER A 73 -1.20 20.26 -13.93
C SER A 73 -0.98 20.69 -12.48
N THR A 74 0.22 20.45 -11.95
CA THR A 74 0.63 20.96 -10.62
C THR A 74 0.63 22.48 -10.55
N PHE A 75 0.63 23.19 -11.69
CA PHE A 75 0.49 24.65 -11.77
C PHE A 75 -0.96 25.13 -11.76
N LYS A 76 -1.97 24.24 -11.80
CA LYS A 76 -3.38 24.60 -11.64
C LYS A 76 -3.67 24.81 -10.15
N LEU A 77 -3.78 26.07 -9.74
CA LEU A 77 -4.01 26.47 -8.34
C LEU A 77 -5.49 26.74 -8.01
N GLN A 78 -6.36 26.82 -9.02
CA GLN A 78 -7.79 27.09 -8.84
C GLN A 78 -8.63 25.96 -9.44
N TYR A 79 -9.60 25.49 -8.67
CA TYR A 79 -10.52 24.41 -9.04
C TYR A 79 -11.95 24.87 -8.85
N SER A 80 -12.85 24.41 -9.71
CA SER A 80 -14.28 24.61 -9.48
C SER A 80 -14.76 23.75 -8.31
N ASP A 81 -15.88 24.11 -7.68
CA ASP A 81 -16.50 23.25 -6.65
C ASP A 81 -16.79 21.84 -7.18
N LYS A 82 -17.15 21.74 -8.47
CA LYS A 82 -17.37 20.46 -9.15
C LYS A 82 -16.10 19.61 -9.21
N ASP A 83 -14.96 20.20 -9.59
CA ASP A 83 -13.67 19.49 -9.62
C ASP A 83 -13.29 19.01 -8.21
N ARG A 84 -13.45 19.87 -7.20
CA ARG A 84 -13.21 19.54 -5.79
C ARG A 84 -14.06 18.34 -5.37
N ASP A 85 -15.36 18.39 -5.61
CA ASP A 85 -16.29 17.34 -5.18
C ASP A 85 -16.01 16.00 -5.88
N LEU A 86 -15.61 16.03 -7.15
CA LEU A 86 -15.18 14.83 -7.87
C LEU A 86 -13.91 14.23 -7.26
N PHE A 87 -12.92 15.06 -6.92
CA PHE A 87 -11.68 14.58 -6.30
C PHE A 87 -11.93 13.98 -4.92
N LEU A 88 -12.79 14.61 -4.11
CA LEU A 88 -13.19 14.07 -2.81
C LEU A 88 -13.92 12.73 -2.96
N ARG A 89 -14.88 12.63 -3.88
CA ARG A 89 -15.56 11.36 -4.17
C ARG A 89 -14.59 10.27 -4.65
N SER A 90 -13.60 10.65 -5.46
CA SER A 90 -12.56 9.75 -5.96
C SER A 90 -11.75 9.14 -4.82
N VAL A 91 -11.24 9.96 -3.89
CA VAL A 91 -10.48 9.47 -2.74
C VAL A 91 -11.33 8.70 -1.75
N THR A 92 -12.58 9.11 -1.50
CA THR A 92 -13.51 8.37 -0.64
C THR A 92 -13.76 6.98 -1.19
N ASN A 93 -14.07 6.86 -2.50
CA ASN A 93 -14.33 5.56 -3.11
C ASN A 93 -13.08 4.67 -3.15
N SER A 94 -11.92 5.21 -3.49
CA SER A 94 -10.67 4.41 -3.53
C SER A 94 -10.22 3.95 -2.14
N THR A 95 -10.60 4.69 -1.09
CA THR A 95 -10.28 4.36 0.30
C THR A 95 -11.28 3.39 0.93
N GLU A 96 -12.58 3.59 0.71
CA GLU A 96 -13.64 2.81 1.36
C GLU A 96 -14.06 1.57 0.57
N ARG A 97 -14.00 1.66 -0.77
CA ARG A 97 -14.55 0.64 -1.69
C ARG A 97 -13.57 0.36 -2.83
N PRO A 98 -12.32 0.00 -2.52
CA PRO A 98 -11.32 -0.26 -3.54
C PRO A 98 -11.73 -1.43 -4.43
N LEU A 99 -11.31 -1.33 -5.68
CA LEU A 99 -11.46 -2.40 -6.66
C LEU A 99 -10.34 -3.43 -6.47
N PHE A 100 -10.68 -4.72 -6.60
CA PHE A 100 -9.73 -5.80 -6.47
C PHE A 100 -9.98 -6.90 -7.52
N GLY A 101 -8.92 -7.64 -7.80
CA GLY A 101 -8.96 -8.84 -8.65
C GLY A 101 -9.03 -8.52 -10.14
N PRO A 102 -9.04 -9.56 -11.00
CA PRO A 102 -8.96 -9.39 -12.45
C PRO A 102 -10.17 -8.65 -13.02
N LYS A 103 -11.34 -8.81 -12.41
CA LYS A 103 -12.59 -8.15 -12.80
C LYS A 103 -12.72 -6.71 -12.28
N LYS A 104 -11.78 -6.25 -11.43
CA LYS A 104 -11.75 -4.89 -10.87
C LYS A 104 -13.10 -4.49 -10.24
N ILE A 105 -13.62 -5.35 -9.37
CA ILE A 105 -14.88 -5.11 -8.66
C ILE A 105 -14.60 -4.69 -7.22
N VAL A 106 -15.56 -3.99 -6.60
CA VAL A 106 -15.48 -3.59 -5.19
C VAL A 106 -15.28 -4.81 -4.31
N ASP A 107 -14.27 -4.79 -3.45
CA ASP A 107 -14.02 -5.88 -2.52
C ASP A 107 -14.83 -5.73 -1.22
N GLY A 108 -15.78 -6.64 -0.98
CA GLY A 108 -16.57 -6.67 0.25
C GLY A 108 -15.74 -6.95 1.52
N ASN A 109 -14.57 -7.57 1.39
CA ASN A 109 -13.71 -7.90 2.54
C ASN A 109 -12.73 -6.78 2.91
N TRP A 110 -12.69 -5.68 2.16
CA TRP A 110 -11.68 -4.64 2.33
C TRP A 110 -11.67 -4.03 3.73
N SER A 111 -12.83 -3.69 4.29
CA SER A 111 -12.94 -3.07 5.62
C SER A 111 -12.39 -3.97 6.74
N THR A 112 -12.67 -5.28 6.64
CA THR A 112 -12.11 -6.30 7.54
C THR A 112 -10.60 -6.40 7.37
N CYS A 113 -10.10 -6.46 6.14
CA CYS A 113 -8.66 -6.57 5.87
C CYS A 113 -7.88 -5.32 6.30
N LEU A 114 -8.46 -4.14 6.13
CA LEU A 114 -7.89 -2.89 6.64
C LEU A 114 -7.81 -2.92 8.17
N SER A 115 -8.87 -3.39 8.83
CA SER A 115 -8.89 -3.55 10.30
C SER A 115 -7.83 -4.55 10.78
N CYS A 116 -7.63 -5.65 10.07
CA CYS A 116 -6.54 -6.59 10.32
C CYS A 116 -5.16 -5.92 10.22
N ALA A 117 -4.93 -5.10 9.18
CA ALA A 117 -3.69 -4.36 9.01
C ALA A 117 -3.43 -3.36 10.16
N LEU A 118 -4.46 -2.64 10.62
CA LEU A 118 -4.33 -1.65 11.69
C LEU A 118 -3.82 -2.22 13.02
N ILE A 119 -4.20 -3.45 13.34
CA ILE A 119 -3.85 -4.10 14.62
C ILE A 119 -2.69 -5.09 14.52
N ASP A 120 -2.19 -5.35 13.31
CA ASP A 120 -1.17 -6.39 13.05
C ASP A 120 0.12 -6.16 13.83
N ARG A 121 0.61 -4.91 13.87
CA ARG A 121 1.82 -4.57 14.64
C ARG A 121 1.62 -4.69 16.15
N SER A 122 0.41 -4.45 16.65
CA SER A 122 0.11 -4.67 18.07
C SER A 122 0.14 -6.17 18.40
N ARG A 123 -0.43 -7.01 17.53
CA ARG A 123 -0.40 -8.46 17.68
C ARG A 123 1.04 -9.00 17.68
N ASN A 124 1.84 -8.55 16.71
CA ASN A 124 3.25 -8.90 16.62
C ASN A 124 4.04 -8.54 17.90
N ARG A 125 3.84 -7.34 18.47
CA ARG A 125 4.48 -6.96 19.74
C ARG A 125 4.11 -7.86 20.91
N MET A 126 2.90 -8.40 20.91
CA MET A 126 2.38 -9.28 21.96
C MET A 126 2.64 -10.76 21.70
N ASN A 127 3.36 -11.12 20.63
CA ASN A 127 3.51 -12.51 20.16
C ASN A 127 2.17 -13.22 19.90
N VAL A 128 1.14 -12.46 19.51
CA VAL A 128 -0.17 -13.02 19.14
C VAL A 128 -0.17 -13.25 17.63
N THR A 129 -0.51 -14.47 17.21
CA THR A 129 -0.65 -14.82 15.79
C THR A 129 -1.87 -14.13 15.16
N ARG A 130 -1.90 -14.05 13.83
CA ARG A 130 -3.07 -13.54 13.12
C ARG A 130 -4.25 -14.50 13.33
N SER A 131 -5.47 -13.97 13.37
CA SER A 131 -6.65 -14.81 13.26
C SER A 131 -6.78 -15.35 11.83
N PRO A 132 -7.50 -16.46 11.59
CA PRO A 132 -7.69 -17.02 10.25
C PRO A 132 -8.20 -16.00 9.23
N VAL A 133 -9.12 -15.11 9.64
CA VAL A 133 -9.64 -14.04 8.78
C VAL A 133 -8.53 -13.06 8.37
N CYS A 134 -7.66 -12.69 9.30
CA CYS A 134 -6.54 -11.80 9.01
C CYS A 134 -5.45 -12.49 8.18
N GLU A 135 -5.23 -13.80 8.34
CA GLU A 135 -4.31 -14.55 7.47
C GLU A 135 -4.75 -14.48 6.01
N VAL A 136 -6.02 -14.77 5.72
CA VAL A 136 -6.60 -14.64 4.36
C VAL A 136 -6.46 -13.22 3.81
N CYS A 137 -6.68 -12.20 4.64
CA CYS A 137 -6.49 -10.81 4.23
C CYS A 137 -5.04 -10.49 3.84
N PHE A 138 -4.08 -11.02 4.60
CA PHE A 138 -2.67 -10.82 4.31
C PHE A 138 -2.21 -11.63 3.09
N GLU A 139 -2.69 -12.85 2.87
CA GLU A 139 -2.45 -13.56 1.60
C GLU A 139 -2.94 -12.77 0.38
N ARG A 140 -4.05 -12.06 0.54
CA ARG A 140 -4.68 -11.30 -0.54
C ARG A 140 -3.99 -9.97 -0.85
N TYR A 141 -3.67 -9.20 0.18
CA TYR A 141 -3.22 -7.82 0.04
C TYR A 141 -1.71 -7.66 0.15
N CYS A 142 -1.01 -8.65 0.67
CA CYS A 142 0.41 -8.53 0.92
C CYS A 142 1.23 -8.55 -0.36
N TYR A 143 2.22 -7.66 -0.42
CA TYR A 143 3.39 -7.86 -1.23
C TYR A 143 4.29 -8.90 -0.56
N HIS A 144 4.46 -10.06 -1.20
CA HIS A 144 5.41 -11.08 -0.73
C HIS A 144 6.85 -10.61 -0.99
N ASP A 145 7.55 -10.31 0.09
CA ASP A 145 8.96 -9.94 0.09
C ASP A 145 9.80 -11.04 -0.57
N GLY A 146 10.72 -10.68 -1.48
CA GLY A 146 11.73 -11.64 -1.97
C GLY A 146 11.67 -12.05 -3.44
N VAL A 147 10.90 -11.36 -4.31
CA VAL A 147 11.19 -11.46 -5.76
C VAL A 147 12.51 -10.75 -6.00
N LEU A 148 13.58 -11.52 -6.23
CA LEU A 148 14.85 -11.03 -6.75
C LEU A 148 14.56 -10.10 -7.92
N GLN A 149 14.93 -8.83 -7.76
CA GLN A 149 14.96 -7.90 -8.87
C GLN A 149 15.96 -8.46 -9.86
N PRO A 150 15.61 -8.67 -11.15
CA PRO A 150 16.64 -8.88 -12.15
C PRO A 150 17.49 -7.61 -12.15
N THR A 151 18.67 -7.65 -11.52
CA THR A 151 19.75 -6.74 -11.82
C THR A 151 20.15 -7.07 -13.25
N ARG A 152 19.58 -6.35 -14.23
CA ARG A 152 20.13 -6.39 -15.57
C ARG A 152 21.55 -5.82 -15.50
N GLN A 153 22.48 -6.66 -15.95
CA GLN A 153 23.79 -6.28 -16.46
C GLN A 153 23.66 -5.15 -17.49
#